data_AF-A0A942QUL5-F1
#
_entry.id   AF-A0A942QUL5-F1
#
_cell.length_a   1.000
_cell.length_b   1.000
_cell.length_c   1.000
_cell.angle_alpha   90.00
_cell.angle_beta   90.00
_cell.angle_gamma   90.00
#
_symmetry.space_group_name_H-M   'P 1'
#
loop_
_entity.id
_entity.type
_entity.pdbx_description
1 polymer ?
#
loop_
_entity_poly.entity_id
_entity_poly.type
_entity_poly.pdbx_seq_one_letter_code
_entity_poly.pdbx_strand_id
1 'polypeptide(L)'
;MGCSKRCPGCANPELWPHDPSKDIDVNVLYGMVRELVRHHPVDGLTITGGDPLEQPKDLLAFLKLCRPIFDDILLYTGFYREEIKNDDLRQRILGYVDVLIDGPYVEELNDNKCVLRGSGNQRIWITDARLRDLYATYEAGGRLVQNVYYNNRLISVGIHNRSE
;
A
#
# COMPACT_ATOMS: atom_id res chain seq x y z
N MET A 1 -4.37 11.33 6.21
CA MET A 1 -3.17 10.46 6.03
C MET A 1 -2.08 10.86 7.01
N GLY A 2 -1.42 9.90 7.66
CA GLY A 2 -0.30 10.12 8.59
C GLY A 2 0.59 8.88 8.71
N CYS A 3 1.82 9.04 9.20
CA CYS A 3 2.72 7.93 9.52
C CYS A 3 3.67 8.29 10.67
N SER A 4 3.50 7.61 11.80
CA SER A 4 4.30 7.76 13.01
C SER A 4 5.71 7.16 12.91
N LYS A 5 5.94 6.24 11.96
CA LYS A 5 7.21 5.50 11.84
C LYS A 5 8.39 6.38 11.46
N ARG A 6 8.16 7.42 10.63
CA ARG A 6 9.16 8.40 10.19
C ARG A 6 10.51 7.80 9.80
N CYS A 7 10.47 6.70 9.04
CA CYS A 7 11.65 5.95 8.65
C CYS A 7 12.70 6.87 7.98
N PRO A 8 13.98 6.80 8.37
CA PRO A 8 15.05 7.47 7.65
C PRO A 8 14.99 7.14 6.17
N GLY A 9 15.16 8.16 5.33
CA GLY A 9 15.10 8.00 3.87
C GLY A 9 13.71 7.75 3.29
N CYS A 10 12.60 7.81 4.04
CA CYS A 10 11.25 7.62 3.50
C CYS A 10 11.03 8.33 2.14
N ALA A 11 10.39 7.64 1.18
CA ALA A 11 10.13 8.21 -0.15
C ALA A 11 9.05 9.31 -0.14
N ASN A 12 8.16 9.30 0.87
CA ASN A 12 7.03 10.22 0.99
C ASN A 12 6.98 10.85 2.39
N PRO A 13 8.03 11.57 2.84
CA PRO A 13 8.07 12.15 4.19
C PRO A 13 6.98 13.20 4.42
N GLU A 14 6.43 13.79 3.36
CA GLU A 14 5.28 14.69 3.40
C GLU A 14 3.98 14.03 3.87
N LEU A 15 3.92 12.69 3.88
CA LEU A 15 2.79 11.93 4.40
C LEU A 15 2.91 11.59 5.90
N TRP A 16 4.00 11.98 6.57
CA TRP A 16 4.16 11.77 8.01
C TRP A 16 3.15 12.54 8.87
N PRO A 17 2.99 13.88 8.72
CA PRO A 17 2.03 14.61 9.52
C PRO A 17 0.59 14.32 9.07
N HIS A 18 -0.30 14.13 10.04
CA HIS A 18 -1.74 14.15 9.75
C HIS A 18 -2.20 15.57 9.48
N ASP A 19 -2.78 15.78 8.30
CA ASP A 19 -3.41 17.02 7.88
C ASP A 19 -4.92 16.80 7.72
N PRO A 20 -5.74 17.18 8.72
CA PRO A 20 -7.19 16.96 8.69
C PRO A 20 -7.90 17.68 7.54
N SER A 21 -7.29 18.72 6.96
CA SER A 21 -7.88 19.43 5.81
C SER A 21 -7.92 18.59 4.54
N LYS A 22 -7.19 17.47 4.53
CA LYS A 22 -7.12 16.49 3.43
C LYS A 22 -7.93 15.23 3.72
N ASP A 23 -8.67 15.18 4.82
CA ASP A 23 -9.51 14.03 5.12
C ASP A 23 -10.65 13.92 4.10
N ILE A 24 -10.94 12.69 3.70
CA ILE A 24 -11.98 12.35 2.72
C ILE A 24 -12.92 11.32 3.34
N ASP A 25 -14.23 11.50 3.14
CA ASP A 25 -15.22 10.52 3.57
C ASP A 25 -15.04 9.21 2.79
N VAL A 26 -15.15 8.08 3.51
CA VAL A 26 -14.97 6.74 2.95
C VAL A 26 -15.92 6.48 1.77
N ASN A 27 -17.17 6.96 1.82
CA ASN A 27 -18.12 6.76 0.73
C ASN A 27 -17.81 7.63 -0.48
N VAL A 28 -17.27 8.84 -0.27
CA VAL A 28 -16.80 9.69 -1.36
C VAL A 28 -15.63 9.02 -2.08
N LEU A 29 -14.62 8.54 -1.33
CA LEU A 29 -13.49 7.81 -1.91
C LEU A 29 -13.95 6.55 -2.65
N TYR A 30 -14.86 5.77 -2.05
CA TYR A 30 -15.44 4.59 -2.69
C TYR A 30 -16.20 4.94 -3.98
N GLY A 31 -16.95 6.05 -4.00
CA GLY A 31 -17.61 6.58 -5.19
C GLY A 31 -16.63 6.85 -6.33
N MET A 32 -15.47 7.45 -6.02
CA MET A 32 -14.41 7.68 -7.00
C MET A 32 -13.86 6.37 -7.57
N VAL A 33 -13.60 5.38 -6.70
CA VAL A 33 -13.13 4.05 -7.14
C VAL A 33 -14.15 3.37 -8.04
N ARG A 34 -15.43 3.39 -7.67
CA ARG A 34 -16.52 2.81 -8.47
C ARG A 34 -16.61 3.43 -9.86
N GLU A 35 -16.47 4.74 -9.95
CA GLU A 35 -16.50 5.42 -11.24
C GLU A 35 -15.30 5.05 -12.11
N LEU A 36 -14.11 4.93 -11.50
CA LEU A 36 -12.90 4.53 -12.20
C LEU A 36 -13.00 3.11 -12.78
N VAL A 37 -13.41 2.12 -11.96
CA VAL A 37 -13.55 0.73 -12.43
C VAL A 37 -14.66 0.54 -13.46
N ARG A 38 -15.64 1.45 -13.51
CA ARG A 38 -16.70 1.44 -14.53
C ARG A 38 -16.17 1.79 -15.92
N HIS A 39 -15.10 2.58 -15.98
CA HIS A 39 -14.55 3.13 -17.21
C HIS A 39 -13.21 2.52 -17.63
N HIS A 40 -12.54 1.83 -16.73
CA HIS A 40 -11.22 1.27 -16.96
C HIS A 40 -11.14 -0.17 -16.43
N PRO A 41 -10.47 -1.08 -17.15
CA PRO A 41 -10.09 -2.36 -16.57
C PRO A 41 -9.10 -2.10 -15.43
N VAL A 42 -9.41 -2.63 -14.24
CA VAL A 42 -8.55 -2.54 -13.07
C VAL A 42 -8.43 -3.93 -12.47
N ASP A 43 -7.20 -4.43 -12.38
CA ASP A 43 -6.92 -5.81 -11.99
C ASP A 43 -6.81 -5.99 -10.47
N GLY A 44 -6.59 -4.91 -9.71
CA GLY A 44 -6.43 -4.96 -8.27
C GLY A 44 -6.38 -3.59 -7.60
N LEU A 45 -6.31 -3.59 -6.26
CA LEU A 45 -6.28 -2.40 -5.43
C LEU A 45 -5.05 -2.43 -4.51
N THR A 46 -4.17 -1.45 -4.65
CA THR A 46 -3.04 -1.25 -3.72
C THR A 46 -3.34 -0.13 -2.74
N ILE A 47 -3.22 -0.41 -1.44
CA ILE A 47 -3.35 0.54 -0.34
C ILE A 47 -1.96 0.83 0.24
N THR A 48 -1.53 2.09 0.19
CA THR A 48 -0.21 2.56 0.60
C THR A 48 -0.25 4.02 1.09
N GLY A 49 0.89 4.70 1.24
CA GLY A 49 1.01 6.13 1.53
C GLY A 49 1.82 6.41 2.79
N GLY A 50 1.17 7.01 3.79
CA GLY A 50 1.69 7.06 5.16
C GLY A 50 1.73 5.65 5.76
N ASP A 51 0.99 5.39 6.84
CA ASP A 51 0.67 4.02 7.23
C ASP A 51 -0.85 3.84 7.24
N PRO A 52 -1.43 3.03 6.33
CA PRO A 52 -2.87 2.81 6.30
C PRO A 52 -3.42 2.24 7.62
N LEU A 53 -2.61 1.49 8.37
CA LEU A 53 -3.02 0.91 9.67
C LEU A 53 -2.98 1.90 10.84
N GLU A 54 -2.63 3.17 10.59
CA GLU A 54 -2.87 4.27 11.53
C GLU A 54 -4.28 4.87 11.40
N GLN A 55 -5.07 4.46 10.40
CA GLN A 55 -6.49 4.83 10.23
C GLN A 55 -7.38 3.57 10.16
N PRO A 56 -7.29 2.63 11.13
CA PRO A 56 -7.83 1.28 10.96
C PRO A 56 -9.37 1.23 10.88
N LYS A 57 -10.09 2.20 11.47
CA LYS A 57 -11.55 2.26 11.40
C LYS A 57 -12.03 2.55 9.98
N ASP A 58 -11.51 3.62 9.38
CA ASP A 58 -11.90 4.06 8.05
C ASP A 58 -11.38 3.11 6.97
N LEU A 59 -10.17 2.58 7.15
CA LEU A 59 -9.62 1.57 6.26
C LEU A 59 -10.48 0.29 6.23
N LEU A 60 -10.91 -0.21 7.39
CA LEU A 60 -11.79 -1.38 7.45
C LEU A 60 -13.14 -1.11 6.77
N ALA A 61 -13.71 0.08 6.97
CA ALA A 61 -14.96 0.47 6.31
C ALA A 61 -14.79 0.54 4.78
N PHE A 62 -13.71 1.13 4.30
CA PHE A 62 -13.39 1.24 2.88
C PHE A 62 -13.17 -0.12 2.23
N LEU A 63 -12.35 -0.99 2.84
CA LEU A 63 -12.07 -2.32 2.31
C LEU A 63 -13.31 -3.20 2.20
N LYS A 64 -14.26 -3.08 3.13
CA LYS A 64 -15.56 -3.76 3.03
C LYS A 64 -16.35 -3.37 1.79
N LEU A 65 -16.30 -2.09 1.42
CA LEU A 65 -16.97 -1.57 0.22
C LEU A 65 -16.25 -2.02 -1.05
N CYS A 66 -14.91 -2.05 -1.04
CA CYS A 66 -14.10 -2.43 -2.20
C CYS A 66 -14.04 -3.94 -2.46
N ARG A 67 -14.20 -4.79 -1.43
CA ARG A 67 -14.06 -6.25 -1.54
C ARG A 67 -14.87 -6.90 -2.67
N PRO A 68 -16.13 -6.52 -2.95
CA PRO A 68 -16.90 -7.12 -4.05
C PRO A 68 -16.41 -6.73 -5.45
N ILE A 69 -15.49 -5.76 -5.57
CA ILE A 69 -14.98 -5.23 -6.83
C ILE A 69 -13.60 -5.83 -7.15
N PHE A 70 -12.79 -6.06 -6.12
CA PHE A 70 -11.40 -6.49 -6.30
C PHE A 70 -11.17 -7.87 -5.69
N ASP A 71 -10.49 -8.72 -6.44
CA ASP A 71 -10.00 -10.04 -6.01
C ASP A 71 -8.51 -10.05 -5.65
N ASP A 72 -7.83 -8.93 -5.84
CA ASP A 72 -6.44 -8.68 -5.49
C ASP A 72 -6.33 -7.34 -4.73
N ILE A 73 -6.24 -7.42 -3.40
CA ILE A 73 -6.03 -6.27 -2.52
C ILE A 73 -4.65 -6.39 -1.85
N LEU A 74 -3.74 -5.50 -2.23
CA LEU A 74 -2.40 -5.34 -1.67
C LEU A 74 -2.37 -4.24 -0.62
N LEU A 75 -1.84 -4.53 0.57
CA LEU A 75 -1.65 -3.56 1.64
C LEU A 75 -0.17 -3.42 2.01
N TYR A 76 0.35 -2.20 1.95
CA TYR A 76 1.64 -1.83 2.53
C TYR A 76 1.45 -1.26 3.93
N THR A 77 2.32 -1.63 4.88
CA THR A 77 2.31 -1.08 6.24
C THR A 77 3.67 -1.20 6.92
N GLY A 78 3.97 -0.28 7.83
CA GLY A 78 5.15 -0.31 8.69
C GLY A 78 4.96 -1.13 9.97
N PHE A 79 3.81 -1.74 10.18
CA PHE A 79 3.58 -2.73 11.22
C PHE A 79 3.98 -4.13 10.72
N TYR A 80 4.52 -4.95 11.60
CA TYR A 80 4.67 -6.38 11.34
C TYR A 80 3.34 -7.10 11.55
N ARG A 81 3.08 -8.15 10.77
CA ARG A 81 1.85 -8.96 10.85
C ARG A 81 1.50 -9.44 12.25
N GLU A 82 2.51 -9.73 13.06
CA GLU A 82 2.35 -10.13 14.46
C GLU A 82 1.77 -8.98 15.31
N GLU A 83 2.20 -7.74 15.09
CA GLU A 83 1.62 -6.55 15.74
C GLU A 83 0.17 -6.34 15.29
N ILE A 84 -0.12 -6.53 14.01
CA ILE A 84 -1.47 -6.40 13.44
C ILE A 84 -2.45 -7.39 14.11
N LYS A 85 -2.00 -8.61 14.39
CA LYS A 85 -2.81 -9.66 15.03
C LYS A 85 -3.08 -9.41 16.51
N ASN A 86 -2.29 -8.57 17.16
CA ASN A 86 -2.48 -8.25 18.58
C ASN A 86 -3.47 -7.09 18.80
N ASP A 87 -4.07 -6.58 17.73
CA ASP A 87 -5.06 -5.51 17.74
C ASP A 87 -6.34 -5.99 17.02
N ASP A 88 -7.46 -6.07 17.75
CA ASP A 88 -8.71 -6.62 17.24
C ASP A 88 -9.19 -5.94 15.95
N LEU A 89 -9.01 -4.63 15.84
CA LEU A 89 -9.49 -3.87 14.69
C LEU A 89 -8.58 -4.07 13.48
N ARG A 90 -7.27 -4.02 13.67
CA ARG A 90 -6.29 -4.25 12.60
C ARG A 90 -6.28 -5.70 12.14
N GLN A 91 -6.49 -6.66 13.04
CA GLN A 91 -6.61 -8.07 12.67
C GLN A 91 -7.79 -8.30 11.71
N ARG A 92 -8.93 -7.62 11.91
CA ARG A 92 -10.09 -7.72 11.00
C ARG A 92 -9.79 -7.24 9.59
N ILE A 93 -8.88 -6.27 9.43
CA ILE A 93 -8.43 -5.76 8.13
C ILE A 93 -7.75 -6.86 7.32
N LEU A 94 -6.98 -7.74 7.97
CA LEU A 94 -6.31 -8.86 7.28
C LEU A 94 -7.29 -9.82 6.58
N GLY A 95 -8.56 -9.86 6.99
CA GLY A 95 -9.59 -10.65 6.32
C GLY A 95 -10.03 -10.10 4.95
N TYR A 96 -9.58 -8.89 4.59
CA TYR A 96 -9.89 -8.23 3.31
C TYR A 96 -8.65 -8.04 2.43
N VAL A 97 -7.47 -8.46 2.89
CA VAL A 97 -6.18 -8.24 2.23
C VAL A 97 -5.65 -9.57 1.72
N ASP A 98 -5.35 -9.62 0.42
CA ASP A 98 -4.88 -10.83 -0.28
C ASP A 98 -3.36 -10.90 -0.32
N VAL A 99 -2.69 -9.74 -0.32
CA VAL A 99 -1.24 -9.62 -0.15
C VAL A 99 -0.91 -8.51 0.85
N LEU A 100 -0.10 -8.84 1.85
CA LEU A 100 0.40 -7.89 2.84
C LEU A 100 1.90 -7.73 2.68
N ILE A 101 2.36 -6.50 2.54
CA ILE A 101 3.79 -6.14 2.63
C ILE A 101 3.99 -5.41 3.95
N ASP A 102 4.67 -6.07 4.87
CA ASP A 102 4.77 -5.67 6.27
C ASP A 102 6.17 -5.21 6.67
N GLY A 103 6.25 -4.49 7.79
CA GLY A 103 7.49 -4.02 8.39
C GLY A 103 7.91 -2.61 7.96
N PRO A 104 8.58 -1.86 8.85
CA PRO A 104 9.04 -0.50 8.54
C PRO A 104 10.14 -0.52 7.49
N TYR A 105 10.25 0.58 6.74
CA TYR A 105 11.39 0.78 5.85
C TYR A 105 12.69 0.96 6.65
N VAL A 106 13.76 0.32 6.20
CA VAL A 106 15.11 0.40 6.77
C VAL A 106 16.08 0.77 5.63
N GLU A 107 16.63 1.98 5.67
CA GLU A 107 17.49 2.55 4.61
C GLU A 107 18.71 1.66 4.36
N GLU A 108 19.33 1.15 5.43
CA GLU A 108 20.52 0.31 5.37
C GLU A 108 20.28 -1.05 4.70
N LEU A 109 19.01 -1.45 4.56
CA LEU A 109 18.59 -2.69 3.92
C LEU A 109 17.95 -2.44 2.55
N ASN A 110 17.99 -1.22 2.03
CA ASN A 110 17.60 -0.94 0.65
C ASN A 110 18.75 -1.29 -0.30
N ASP A 111 18.70 -2.50 -0.83
CA ASP A 111 19.73 -3.05 -1.72
C ASP A 111 19.48 -2.77 -3.21
N ASN A 112 18.46 -1.97 -3.54
CA ASN A 112 17.96 -1.72 -4.89
C ASN A 112 17.54 -2.98 -5.69
N LYS A 113 17.44 -4.15 -5.03
CA LYS A 113 17.08 -5.43 -5.68
C LYS A 113 15.66 -5.85 -5.36
N CYS A 114 15.16 -5.53 -4.16
CA CYS A 114 13.79 -5.81 -3.79
C CYS A 114 12.81 -5.10 -4.74
N VAL A 115 11.87 -5.84 -5.34
CA VAL A 115 11.01 -5.30 -6.41
C VAL A 115 9.75 -4.65 -5.85
N LEU A 116 8.97 -5.38 -5.06
CA LEU A 116 7.73 -4.90 -4.45
C LEU A 116 7.94 -4.29 -3.06
N ARG A 117 9.17 -4.12 -2.59
CA ARG A 117 9.46 -3.54 -1.27
C ARG A 117 10.69 -2.64 -1.28
N GLY A 118 10.68 -1.67 -0.37
CA GLY A 118 11.75 -0.67 -0.27
C GLY A 118 13.01 -1.22 0.41
N SER A 119 12.85 -2.14 1.38
CA SER A 119 13.98 -2.69 2.15
C SER A 119 13.84 -4.18 2.41
N GLY A 120 14.98 -4.87 2.55
CA GLY A 120 15.05 -6.33 2.64
C GLY A 120 14.43 -6.95 3.91
N ASN A 121 14.19 -6.16 4.96
CA ASN A 121 13.48 -6.63 6.16
C ASN A 121 11.97 -6.76 5.95
N GLN A 122 11.39 -6.07 4.96
CA GLN A 122 9.95 -6.10 4.73
C GLN A 122 9.54 -7.46 4.17
N ARG A 123 8.40 -8.00 4.60
CA ARG A 123 7.98 -9.37 4.23
C ARG A 123 6.72 -9.33 3.39
N ILE A 124 6.68 -10.15 2.35
CA ILE A 124 5.50 -10.32 1.48
C ILE A 124 4.74 -11.55 1.97
N TRP A 125 3.49 -11.34 2.39
CA TRP A 125 2.58 -12.39 2.81
C TRP A 125 1.45 -12.50 1.80
N ILE A 126 1.47 -13.56 1.00
CA ILE A 126 0.39 -13.86 0.06
C ILE A 126 -0.61 -14.78 0.79
N THR A 127 -1.75 -14.22 1.17
CA THR A 127 -2.80 -14.94 1.92
C THR A 127 -3.74 -15.69 0.97
N ASP A 128 -3.94 -15.19 -0.24
CA ASP A 128 -4.65 -15.90 -1.31
C ASP A 128 -3.69 -16.68 -2.22
N ALA A 129 -3.81 -18.01 -2.23
CA ALA A 129 -2.96 -18.88 -3.02
C ALA A 129 -3.02 -18.61 -4.53
N ARG A 130 -4.13 -18.05 -5.05
CA ARG A 130 -4.32 -17.73 -6.47
C ARG A 130 -3.35 -16.67 -6.98
N LEU A 131 -2.87 -15.80 -6.09
CA LEU A 131 -2.00 -14.68 -6.43
C LEU A 131 -0.51 -15.04 -6.40
N ARG A 132 -0.14 -16.25 -5.96
CA ARG A 132 1.28 -16.64 -5.78
C ARG A 132 2.09 -16.53 -7.06
N ASP A 133 1.59 -17.09 -8.17
CA ASP A 133 2.32 -17.10 -9.44
C ASP A 133 2.41 -15.69 -10.05
N LEU A 134 1.35 -14.89 -9.88
CA LEU A 134 1.32 -13.50 -10.31
C LEU A 134 2.38 -12.66 -9.57
N TYR A 135 2.40 -12.73 -8.25
CA TYR A 135 3.36 -11.97 -7.44
C TYR A 135 4.79 -12.50 -7.57
N ALA A 136 4.99 -13.79 -7.81
CA ALA A 136 6.30 -14.33 -8.17
C ALA A 136 6.80 -13.75 -9.52
N THR A 137 5.90 -13.57 -10.48
CA THR A 137 6.21 -12.91 -11.75
C THR A 137 6.60 -11.45 -11.53
N TYR A 138 5.87 -10.72 -10.68
CA TYR A 138 6.23 -9.34 -10.32
C TYR A 138 7.60 -9.25 -9.63
N GLU A 139 7.89 -10.11 -8.66
CA GLU A 139 9.19 -10.13 -7.97
C GLU A 139 10.38 -10.48 -8.90
N ALA A 140 10.13 -11.17 -10.02
CA ALA A 140 11.13 -11.43 -11.04
C ALA A 140 11.36 -10.23 -11.99
N GLY A 141 10.42 -9.28 -12.05
CA GLY A 141 10.33 -8.23 -13.07
C GLY A 141 11.20 -6.98 -12.87
N GLY A 142 11.98 -6.90 -11.79
CA GLY A 142 12.73 -5.69 -11.43
C GLY A 142 11.81 -4.53 -11.01
N ARG A 143 12.39 -3.47 -10.41
CA ARG A 143 11.63 -2.28 -10.02
C ARG A 143 11.08 -1.55 -11.23
N LEU A 144 9.77 -1.33 -11.25
CA LEU A 144 9.08 -0.54 -12.26
C LEU A 144 8.64 0.81 -11.69
N VAL A 145 8.87 1.87 -12.47
CA VAL A 145 8.45 3.24 -12.14
C VAL A 145 7.64 3.78 -13.30
N GLN A 146 6.41 4.18 -13.02
CA GLN A 146 5.53 4.87 -13.95
C GLN A 146 5.56 6.37 -13.67
N ASN A 147 5.77 7.16 -14.72
CA ASN A 147 5.74 8.61 -14.64
C ASN A 147 4.45 9.14 -15.29
N VAL A 148 3.68 9.92 -14.54
CA VAL A 148 2.42 10.52 -14.97
C VAL A 148 2.54 12.04 -14.85
N TYR A 149 2.24 12.76 -15.92
CA TYR A 149 2.18 14.22 -15.90
C TYR A 149 0.74 14.67 -15.67
N TYR A 150 0.48 15.40 -14.58
CA TYR A 150 -0.86 15.85 -14.20
C TYR A 150 -0.81 17.20 -13.49
N ASN A 151 -1.69 18.13 -13.86
CA ASN A 151 -1.77 19.49 -13.29
C ASN A 151 -0.40 20.19 -13.18
N ASN A 152 0.38 20.13 -14.26
CA ASN A 152 1.72 20.72 -14.33
C ASN A 152 2.72 20.17 -13.29
N ARG A 153 2.47 18.95 -12.80
CA ARG A 153 3.33 18.19 -11.89
C ARG A 153 3.65 16.83 -12.48
N LEU A 154 4.88 16.38 -12.25
CA LEU A 154 5.29 15.01 -12.52
C LEU A 154 5.01 14.17 -11.27
N ILE A 155 4.20 13.13 -11.42
CA ILE A 155 3.92 12.12 -10.40
C ILE A 155 4.68 10.85 -10.81
N SER A 156 5.52 10.34 -9.93
CA SER A 156 6.28 9.12 -10.17
C SER A 156 5.78 8.04 -9.22
N VAL A 157 5.23 6.96 -9.77
CA VAL A 157 4.58 5.87 -9.03
C VAL A 157 5.42 4.61 -9.19
N GLY A 158 5.83 4.02 -8.07
CA GLY A 158 6.67 2.83 -8.04
C GLY A 158 7.70 2.91 -6.91
N ILE A 159 8.59 1.92 -6.86
CA ILE A 159 9.72 1.90 -5.91
C ILE A 159 10.97 2.34 -6.66
N HIS A 160 11.48 3.53 -6.34
CA HIS A 160 12.67 4.08 -6.97
C HIS A 160 13.95 3.44 -6.45
N ASN A 161 14.95 3.35 -7.32
CA ASN A 161 16.30 3.07 -6.88
C ASN A 161 16.85 4.26 -6.08
N ARG A 162 17.55 3.97 -4.99
CA ARG A 162 18.41 4.96 -4.35
C ARG A 162 19.59 5.22 -5.25
N SER A 163 19.84 6.49 -5.54
CA SER A 163 21.12 6.94 -6.09
C SER A 163 22.23 6.59 -5.09
N GLU A 164 23.33 6.02 -5.60
CA GLU A 164 24.57 5.76 -4.86
C GLU A 164 25.16 7.03 -4.25
#